data_AF-R7H9T4-F1
#
_entry.id   AF-R7H9T4-F1
#
_cell.length_a   1.000
_cell.length_b   1.000
_cell.length_c   1.000
_cell.angle_alpha   90.00
_cell.angle_beta   90.00
_cell.angle_gamma   90.00
#
_symmetry.space_group_name_H-M   'P 1'
#
loop_
_entity.id
_entity.type
_entity.pdbx_description
1 polymer ?
#
loop_
_entity_poly.entity_id
_entity_poly.type
_entity_poly.pdbx_seq_one_letter_code
_entity_poly.pdbx_strand_id
1 'polypeptide(L)' 'MNTETIKVVYQDMKPIMVHRVSIGAFCDKTVDVPVGMTDKIPETSRFLDALEKKYKEDHRLIANALSFGDYGKAGGSHV' A
#
# COMPACT_ATOMS: atom_id res chain seq x y z
N MET A 1 29.43 -6.96 20.59
CA MET A 1 29.71 -5.83 21.49
C MET A 1 28.39 -5.42 22.13
N ASN A 2 28.19 -5.64 23.43
CA ASN A 2 26.99 -5.17 24.13
C ASN A 2 27.16 -3.65 24.39
N THR A 3 26.42 -2.82 23.66
CA THR A 3 26.51 -1.35 23.70
C THR A 3 25.48 -0.72 24.66
N GLU A 4 24.82 -1.53 25.50
CA GLU A 4 23.77 -1.03 26.40
C GLU A 4 24.36 -0.25 27.57
N THR A 5 25.55 -0.63 28.04
CA THR A 5 26.24 0.04 29.14
C THR A 5 27.72 0.22 28.81
N ILE A 6 28.20 1.46 28.84
CA ILE A 6 29.61 1.81 28.64
C ILE A 6 30.18 2.43 29.91
N LYS A 7 31.46 2.15 30.17
CA LYS A 7 32.21 2.78 31.26
C LYS A 7 33.02 3.94 30.68
N VAL A 8 32.68 5.16 31.07
CA VAL A 8 33.41 6.36 30.68
C VAL A 8 34.38 6.74 31.79
N VAL A 9 35.64 6.92 31.43
CA VAL A 9 36.73 7.32 32.34
C VAL A 9 37.36 8.58 31.78
N TYR A 10 37.53 9.59 32.62
CA TYR A 10 38.21 10.84 32.29
C TYR A 10 39.16 11.19 33.45
N GLN A 11 40.27 11.86 33.13
CA GLN A 11 41.31 12.20 34.13
C GLN A 11 40.69 12.98 35.30
N ASP A 12 41.09 12.59 36.51
CA ASP A 12 40.64 13.15 37.79
C ASP A 12 39.12 13.04 38.07
N MET A 13 38.41 12.20 37.31
CA MET A 13 36.98 11.93 37.51
C MET A 13 36.75 10.45 37.84
N LYS A 14 35.80 10.18 38.75
CA LYS A 14 35.39 8.81 39.04
C LYS A 14 34.72 8.20 37.79
N PRO A 15 35.01 6.93 37.45
CA PRO A 15 34.38 6.27 36.32
C PRO A 15 32.85 6.33 36.40
N ILE A 16 32.22 6.71 35.30
CA ILE A 16 30.76 6.82 35.19
C ILE A 16 30.26 5.68 34.32
N MET A 17 29.25 4.98 34.82
CA MET A 17 28.50 4.01 34.03
C MET A 17 27.39 4.73 33.28
N VAL A 18 27.42 4.65 31.97
CA VAL A 18 26.48 5.33 31.08
C VAL A 18 25.66 4.30 30.32
N HIS A 19 24.36 4.51 30.29
CA HIS A 19 23.42 3.64 29.58
C HIS A 19 23.01 4.26 28.26
N ARG A 20 22.63 3.41 27.29
CA ARG A 20 22.08 3.87 26.01
C ARG A 20 20.80 4.68 26.26
N VAL A 21 20.75 5.89 25.69
CA VAL A 21 19.52 6.69 25.67
C VAL A 21 18.52 6.01 24.75
N SER A 22 17.37 5.61 25.28
CA SER A 22 16.24 5.18 24.46
C SER A 22 15.47 6.40 23.97
N ILE A 23 15.12 6.39 22.70
CA ILE A 23 14.19 7.38 22.14
C ILE A 23 12.80 7.00 22.66
N GLY A 24 12.13 7.92 23.38
CA GLY A 24 10.82 7.67 23.96
C GLY A 24 9.74 7.45 22.88
N ALA A 25 8.61 6.85 23.26
CA ALA A 25 7.52 6.45 22.37
C ALA A 25 7.01 7.56 21.42
N PHE A 26 7.16 8.83 21.80
CA PHE A 26 6.78 9.98 20.99
C PHE A 26 7.67 10.20 19.75
N CYS A 27 8.92 9.74 19.83
CA CYS A 27 9.90 9.83 18.75
C CYS A 27 10.18 8.44 18.14
N ASP A 28 9.34 7.45 18.44
CA ASP A 28 9.42 6.14 17.82
C ASP A 28 9.12 6.26 16.32
N LYS A 29 9.96 5.62 15.51
CA LYS A 29 9.92 5.78 14.04
C LYS A 29 8.90 4.87 13.39
N THR A 30 8.35 3.93 14.14
CA THR A 30 7.23 3.10 13.70
C THR A 30 5.95 3.91 13.89
N VAL A 31 5.79 4.92 13.04
CA VAL A 31 4.48 5.56 12.86
C VAL A 31 3.56 4.48 12.32
N ASP A 32 2.48 4.18 13.02
CA ASP A 32 1.48 3.22 12.53
C ASP A 32 0.96 3.70 11.18
N VAL A 33 1.32 2.97 10.13
CA VAL A 33 0.81 3.22 8.79
C VAL A 33 -0.70 2.94 8.78
N PRO A 34 -1.53 3.83 8.21
CA PRO A 34 -2.95 3.56 8.03
C PRO A 34 -3.15 2.21 7.33
N VAL A 35 -4.18 1.46 7.72
CA VAL A 35 -4.43 0.09 7.21
C VAL A 35 -4.48 0.05 5.69
N GLY A 36 -5.00 1.10 5.03
CA GLY A 36 -5.04 1.20 3.56
C GLY A 36 -3.67 1.34 2.87
N MET A 37 -2.59 1.56 3.62
CA MET A 37 -1.21 1.61 3.11
C MET A 37 -0.41 0.33 3.40
N THR A 38 -1.05 -0.69 3.98
CA THR A 38 -0.45 -2.02 4.17
C THR A 38 -0.96 -3.00 3.11
N ASP A 39 -0.32 -4.16 2.97
CA ASP A 39 -0.73 -5.24 2.06
C ASP A 39 -2.08 -5.89 2.44
N LYS A 40 -2.76 -5.37 3.46
CA LYS A 40 -4.06 -5.86 3.90
C LYS A 40 -5.13 -5.45 2.89
N ILE A 41 -5.84 -6.44 2.36
CA ILE A 41 -7.03 -6.21 1.56
C ILE A 41 -8.14 -5.71 2.51
N PRO A 42 -8.68 -4.50 2.30
CA PRO A 42 -9.77 -4.00 3.13
C PRO A 42 -11.03 -4.83 2.91
N GLU A 43 -11.83 -5.02 3.96
CA GLU A 43 -13.14 -5.62 3.79
C GLU A 43 -14.03 -4.68 2.97
N THR A 44 -14.53 -5.17 1.84
CA THR A 44 -15.44 -4.45 0.96
C THR A 44 -16.88 -4.87 1.21
N SER A 45 -17.83 -3.96 0.92
CA SER A 45 -19.25 -4.29 1.03
C SER A 45 -19.66 -5.23 -0.09
N ARG A 46 -20.20 -6.40 0.25
CA ARG A 46 -20.72 -7.40 -0.71
C ARG A 46 -21.68 -6.81 -1.74
N PHE A 47 -22.46 -5.79 -1.35
CA PHE A 47 -23.38 -5.12 -2.26
C PHE A 47 -22.63 -4.26 -3.29
N LEU A 48 -21.61 -3.52 -2.85
CA LEU A 48 -20.79 -2.69 -3.75
C LEU A 48 -19.99 -3.56 -4.71
N ASP A 49 -19.48 -4.71 -4.27
CA ASP A 49 -18.77 -5.66 -5.14
C ASP A 49 -19.68 -6.18 -6.27
N ALA A 50 -20.95 -6.47 -5.94
CA ALA A 50 -21.93 -6.91 -6.92
C ALA A 50 -22.25 -5.81 -7.95
N LEU A 51 -22.36 -4.55 -7.50
CA LEU A 51 -22.55 -3.41 -8.38
C LEU A 51 -21.35 -3.19 -9.30
N GLU A 52 -20.13 -3.27 -8.75
CA GLU A 52 -18.89 -3.11 -9.54
C GLU A 52 -18.77 -4.21 -10.59
N LYS A 53 -19.08 -5.46 -10.23
CA LYS A 53 -19.08 -6.58 -11.17
C LYS A 53 -20.05 -6.34 -12.34
N LYS A 54 -21.30 -5.96 -12.04
CA LYS A 54 -22.29 -5.65 -13.07
C LYS A 54 -21.82 -4.53 -13.99
N TYR A 55 -21.30 -3.44 -13.42
CA TYR A 55 -20.79 -2.31 -14.18
C TYR A 55 -19.68 -2.74 -15.18
N LYS A 56 -18.72 -3.56 -14.73
CA LYS A 56 -17.64 -4.06 -15.60
C LYS A 56 -18.16 -4.94 -16.75
N GLU A 57 -19.15 -5.79 -16.48
CA GLU A 57 -19.77 -6.65 -17.49
C GLU A 57 -20.52 -5.81 -18.54
N ASP A 58 -21.38 -4.88 -18.10
CA ASP A 58 -22.12 -3.98 -18.98
C ASP A 58 -21.16 -3.16 -19.85
N HIS A 59 -20.10 -2.60 -19.26
CA HIS A 59 -19.11 -1.80 -19.98
C HIS A 59 -18.32 -2.62 -21.01
N ARG A 60 -18.03 -3.89 -20.69
CA ARG A 60 -17.40 -4.82 -21.65
C ARG A 60 -18.32 -5.12 -22.83
N LEU A 61 -19.62 -5.32 -22.58
CA LEU A 61 -20.59 -5.56 -23.65
C LEU A 61 -20.71 -4.36 -24.58
N ILE A 62 -20.78 -3.14 -24.02
CA ILE A 62 -20.80 -1.90 -24.80
C ILE A 62 -19.52 -1.77 -25.65
N ALA A 63 -18.34 -1.99 -25.06
CA ALA A 63 -17.08 -1.93 -25.78
C ALA A 63 -17.00 -2.94 -26.93
N ASN A 64 -17.48 -4.17 -26.70
CA ASN A 64 -17.55 -5.19 -27.75
C ASN A 64 -18.51 -4.78 -28.88
N ALA A 65 -19.71 -4.29 -28.55
CA ALA A 65 -20.69 -3.84 -29.55
C ALA A 65 -20.14 -2.69 -30.41
N LEU A 66 -19.42 -1.75 -29.81
CA LEU A 66 -18.73 -0.68 -30.53
C LEU A 66 -17.62 -1.23 -31.45
N SER A 67 -16.81 -2.17 -30.97
CA SER A 67 -15.74 -2.81 -31.75
C SER A 67 -16.26 -3.58 -32.97
N PHE A 68 -17.42 -4.23 -32.85
CA PHE A 68 -18.06 -4.95 -33.95
C PHE A 68 -18.93 -4.06 -34.87
N GLY A 69 -19.15 -2.78 -34.52
CA GLY A 69 -19.96 -1.86 -35.32
C GLY A 69 -19.43 -1.62 -36.74
N ASP A 70 -18.12 -1.75 -36.94
CA ASP A 70 -17.46 -1.62 -38.25
C ASP A 70 -17.33 -2.95 -39.00
N TYR A 71 -17.68 -4.07 -38.36
CA TYR A 71 -17.58 -5.43 -38.91
C TYR A 71 -18.72 -5.70 -39.91
N GLY A 72 -18.62 -5.07 -41.08
CA GLY A 72 -19.60 -5.20 -42.18
C GLY A 72 -19.57 -4.05 -43.18
N LYS A 73 -19.07 -2.86 -42.78
CA LYS A 73 -18.95 -1.72 -43.70
C LYS A 73 -17.82 -1.84 -44.72
N ALA A 74 -16.82 -2.67 -44.47
CA ALA A 74 -15.70 -2.88 -45.39
C ALA A 74 -15.98 -3.87 -46.55
N GLY A 75 -17.10 -4.62 -46.52
CA GLY A 75 -17.37 -5.71 -47.48
C GLY A 75 -18.33 -5.40 -48.63
N GLY A 76 -18.94 -4.21 -48.67
CA GLY A 76 -20.10 -3.93 -49.54
C GLY A 76 -19.82 -3.25 -50.90
N SER A 77 -18.58 -3.27 -51.42
CA SER A 77 -18.25 -2.55 -52.67
C SER A 77 -17.82 -3.44 -53.85
N HIS A 78 -18.05 -4.76 -53.79
CA HIS A 78 -17.77 -5.67 -54.90
C HIS A 78 -18.86 -6.74 -55.03
N VAL A 79 -19.99 -6.35 -55.62
CA VAL A 79 -20.89 -7.21 -56.41
C VAL A 79 -21.64 -6.35 -57.40
#